data_AF-A0A0F9XI67-F1
#
_entry.id   AF-A0A0F9XI67-F1
#
_cell.length_a   1.000
_cell.length_b   1.000
_cell.length_c   1.000
_cell.angle_alpha   90.00
_cell.angle_beta   90.00
_cell.angle_gamma   90.00
#
_symmetry.space_group_name_H-M   'P 1'
#
loop_
_entity.id
_entity.type
_entity.pdbx_description
1 polymer ?
#
loop_
_entity_poly.entity_id
_entity_poly.type
_entity_poly.pdbx_seq_one_letter_code
_entity_poly.pdbx_strand_id
1 'polypeptide(L)'
;MSKDKNRKLSANSKALRVLGECIEQGLTDKRTQQRLVQECEYEWTLSTISRRRRAMGVVKKHGQQVNTTTAESPMMENVPYGMGDAEKSNWFRNQFKKTHLYKTIKKQFESEEVDVYLEDFGLLCCQFEDIVISEFMQIDDFLKHRLLIDGQLILKRSIQKQVSDIQEWFILNPKIKGEDKEAIQFRHVQQGQLDHRYKDLKVVNDRYDALVKERQKIYNSLAATRKDRLAELQGGKDTFFELVKAIQHSEEERSRHGRFAELTKLASEEIKGEFRKHVEFPDGSKSPVIMDSETDFGDDDDE
;
A
#
# COMPACT_ATOMS: atom_id res chain seq x y z
N MET A 1 36.29 13.79 -22.89
CA MET A 1 36.34 15.00 -23.75
C MET A 1 36.17 16.25 -22.88
N SER A 2 37.10 17.19 -23.01
CA SER A 2 37.57 18.12 -21.96
C SER A 2 36.57 19.17 -21.46
N LYS A 3 36.63 19.44 -20.13
CA LYS A 3 35.95 20.55 -19.41
C LYS A 3 36.26 21.93 -20.03
N ASP A 4 37.33 22.07 -20.81
CA ASP A 4 37.69 23.32 -21.48
C ASP A 4 36.76 23.69 -22.65
N LYS A 5 36.12 22.71 -23.32
CA LYS A 5 35.11 23.01 -24.34
C LYS A 5 33.84 23.62 -23.71
N ASN A 6 33.44 23.13 -22.53
CA ASN A 6 32.29 23.65 -21.78
C ASN A 6 32.47 25.09 -21.30
N ARG A 7 33.71 25.53 -21.04
CA ARG A 7 33.99 26.90 -20.60
C ARG A 7 33.91 27.91 -21.76
N LYS A 8 34.28 27.51 -22.99
CA LYS A 8 34.05 28.30 -24.21
C LYS A 8 32.58 28.35 -24.62
N LEU A 9 31.82 27.28 -24.37
CA LEU A 9 30.38 27.20 -24.65
C LEU A 9 29.54 28.20 -23.84
N SER A 10 29.99 28.58 -22.64
CA SER A 10 29.28 29.53 -21.77
C SER A 10 29.43 31.01 -22.10
N ALA A 11 30.32 31.38 -23.02
CA ALA A 11 30.62 32.77 -23.36
C ALA A 11 30.01 33.22 -24.71
N ASN A 12 29.28 32.33 -25.40
CA ASN A 12 28.70 32.65 -26.71
C ASN A 12 27.40 33.44 -26.55
N SER A 13 27.43 34.72 -26.92
CA SER A 13 26.30 35.64 -26.84
C SER A 13 25.11 35.20 -27.70
N LYS A 14 25.35 34.54 -28.85
CA LYS A 14 24.29 34.05 -29.74
C LYS A 14 23.48 32.93 -29.08
N ALA A 15 24.14 31.97 -28.43
CA ALA A 15 23.48 30.85 -27.76
C ALA A 15 22.68 31.31 -26.52
N LEU A 16 23.14 32.34 -25.81
CA LEU A 16 22.39 32.94 -24.70
C LEU A 16 21.14 33.68 -25.18
N ARG A 17 21.21 34.37 -26.33
CA ARG A 17 20.03 35.03 -26.93
C ARG A 17 18.96 34.02 -27.33
N VAL A 18 19.34 32.94 -28.03
CA VAL A 18 18.42 31.85 -28.41
C VAL A 18 17.83 31.16 -27.18
N LEU A 19 18.61 30.98 -26.12
CA LEU A 19 18.09 30.45 -24.86
C LEU A 19 17.07 31.40 -24.21
N GLY A 20 17.31 32.72 -24.24
CA GLY A 20 16.36 33.74 -23.79
C GLY A 20 15.03 33.69 -24.56
N GLU A 21 15.09 33.67 -25.90
CA GLU A 21 13.92 33.54 -26.75
C GLU A 21 13.16 32.23 -26.47
N CYS A 22 13.88 31.12 -26.23
CA CYS A 22 13.26 29.85 -25.87
C CYS A 22 12.57 29.87 -24.50
N ILE A 23 13.08 30.67 -23.57
CA ILE A 23 12.50 30.86 -22.23
C ILE A 23 11.21 31.68 -22.34
N GLU A 24 11.23 32.78 -23.10
CA GLU A 24 10.05 33.62 -23.35
C GLU A 24 8.93 32.81 -24.00
N GLN A 25 9.28 31.89 -24.90
CA GLN A 25 8.34 30.98 -25.55
C GLN A 25 7.92 29.77 -24.69
N GLY A 26 8.43 29.63 -23.46
CA GLY A 26 8.04 28.56 -22.54
C GLY A 26 8.44 27.14 -22.99
N LEU A 27 9.44 27.01 -23.87
CA LEU A 27 9.83 25.71 -24.43
C LEU A 27 10.44 24.78 -23.37
N THR A 28 10.27 23.47 -23.56
CA THR A 28 10.88 22.43 -22.69
C THR A 28 12.37 22.25 -22.99
N ASP A 29 13.16 21.82 -22.00
CA ASP A 29 14.62 21.70 -22.13
C ASP A 29 15.07 20.84 -23.32
N LYS A 30 14.30 19.79 -23.69
CA LYS A 30 14.57 18.96 -24.87
C LYS A 30 14.36 19.72 -26.19
N ARG A 31 13.31 20.54 -26.28
CA ARG A 31 13.06 21.36 -27.48
C ARG A 31 14.05 22.52 -27.58
N THR A 32 14.41 23.13 -26.45
CA THR A 32 15.48 24.14 -26.40
C THR A 32 16.81 23.56 -26.88
N GLN A 33 17.14 22.31 -26.51
CA GLN A 33 18.35 21.64 -26.99
C GLN A 33 18.34 21.46 -28.51
N GLN A 34 17.23 21.00 -29.09
CA GLN A 34 17.10 20.82 -30.54
C GLN A 34 17.28 22.14 -31.30
N ARG A 35 16.71 23.23 -30.78
CA ARG A 35 16.81 24.55 -31.41
C ARG A 35 18.21 25.17 -31.30
N LEU A 36 18.90 24.96 -30.19
CA LEU A 36 20.30 25.37 -30.02
C LEU A 36 21.23 24.64 -31.00
N VAL A 37 20.96 23.36 -31.28
CA VAL A 37 21.69 22.59 -32.29
C VAL A 37 21.40 23.12 -33.70
N GLN A 38 20.15 23.47 -34.01
CA GLN A 38 19.76 23.97 -35.33
C GLN A 38 20.29 25.39 -35.64
N GLU A 39 20.20 26.32 -34.70
CA GLU A 39 20.52 27.74 -34.96
C GLU A 39 21.97 28.13 -34.63
N CYS A 40 22.61 27.36 -33.74
CA CYS A 40 23.95 27.66 -33.27
C CYS A 40 24.96 26.52 -33.50
N GLU A 41 24.56 25.38 -34.06
CA GLU A 41 25.43 24.20 -34.28
C GLU A 41 26.11 23.70 -32.99
N TYR A 42 25.51 23.96 -31.81
CA TYR A 42 26.07 23.56 -30.52
C TYR A 42 25.18 22.57 -29.76
N GLU A 43 25.80 21.50 -29.28
CA GLU A 43 25.17 20.56 -28.35
C GLU A 43 25.42 20.96 -26.90
N TRP A 44 24.48 21.72 -26.31
CA TRP A 44 24.44 21.87 -24.87
C TRP A 44 23.78 20.64 -24.24
N THR A 45 24.38 20.10 -23.18
CA THR A 45 23.72 19.05 -22.40
C THR A 45 22.49 19.62 -21.69
N LEU A 46 21.48 18.78 -21.47
CA LEU A 46 20.26 19.16 -20.75
C LEU A 46 20.57 19.76 -19.36
N SER A 47 21.61 19.27 -18.68
CA SER A 47 22.07 19.81 -17.40
C SER A 47 22.61 21.24 -17.51
N THR A 48 23.28 21.57 -18.61
CA THR A 48 23.81 22.92 -18.89
C THR A 48 22.68 23.90 -19.15
N ILE A 49 21.69 23.50 -19.97
CA ILE A 49 20.48 24.27 -20.26
C ILE A 49 19.71 24.56 -18.97
N SER A 50 19.43 23.52 -18.18
CA SER A 50 18.72 23.63 -16.89
C SER A 50 19.46 24.54 -15.88
N ARG A 51 20.80 24.52 -15.85
CA ARG A 51 21.60 25.40 -14.98
C ARG A 51 21.53 26.86 -15.44
N ARG A 52 21.55 27.12 -16.75
CA ARG A 52 21.48 28.48 -17.32
C ARG A 52 20.10 29.10 -17.23
N ARG A 53 19.03 28.32 -17.42
CA ARG A 53 17.65 28.77 -17.17
C ARG A 53 17.48 29.25 -15.73
N ARG A 54 18.01 28.51 -14.75
CA ARG A 54 18.04 28.93 -13.34
C ARG A 54 18.84 30.21 -13.11
N ALA A 55 20.01 30.34 -13.75
CA ALA A 55 20.81 31.56 -13.66
C ALA A 55 20.12 32.80 -14.27
N MET A 56 19.20 32.60 -15.23
CA MET A 56 18.38 33.66 -15.84
C MET A 56 17.02 33.82 -15.14
N GLY A 57 16.89 33.39 -13.88
CA GLY A 57 15.68 33.61 -13.07
C GLY A 57 14.50 32.69 -13.40
N VAL A 58 14.66 31.72 -14.30
CA VAL A 58 13.61 30.74 -14.60
C VAL A 58 13.64 29.65 -13.52
N VAL A 59 12.82 29.84 -12.50
CA VAL A 59 12.47 28.77 -11.57
C VAL A 59 11.71 27.73 -12.38
N LYS A 60 12.14 26.46 -12.35
CA LYS A 60 11.32 25.37 -12.90
C LYS A 60 9.95 25.52 -12.26
N LYS A 61 8.90 25.78 -13.06
CA LYS A 61 7.55 25.35 -12.70
C LYS A 61 7.72 23.86 -12.44
N HIS A 62 7.85 23.48 -11.18
CA HIS A 62 7.69 22.10 -10.80
C HIS A 62 6.32 21.77 -11.38
N GLY A 63 6.29 20.87 -12.37
CA GLY A 63 5.04 20.25 -12.77
C GLY A 63 4.34 19.87 -11.48
N GLN A 64 3.04 20.19 -11.42
CA GLN A 64 2.13 19.97 -10.30
C GLN A 64 2.80 19.20 -9.17
N GLN A 65 2.94 19.82 -8.00
CA GLN A 65 3.15 19.06 -6.78
C GLN A 65 2.07 17.98 -6.75
N VAL A 66 2.41 16.79 -7.25
CA VAL A 66 1.84 15.55 -6.81
C VAL A 66 2.24 15.58 -5.36
N ASN A 67 1.26 15.84 -4.50
CA ASN A 67 1.40 15.77 -3.07
C ASN A 67 2.03 14.41 -2.72
N THR A 68 3.37 14.34 -2.66
CA THR A 68 4.10 13.21 -2.08
C THR A 68 4.16 13.34 -0.56
N THR A 69 3.28 14.16 0.01
CA THR A 69 2.97 14.26 1.43
C THR A 69 1.72 13.49 1.82
N THR A 70 1.12 12.69 0.93
CA THR A 70 0.62 11.40 1.39
C THR A 70 1.85 10.52 1.50
N ALA A 71 2.27 10.25 2.74
CA ALA A 71 2.93 9.00 3.02
C ALA A 71 2.24 7.91 2.19
N GLU A 72 3.00 6.99 1.59
CA GLU A 72 2.49 5.75 1.04
C GLU A 72 1.84 4.96 2.18
N SER A 73 0.70 5.45 2.65
CA SER A 73 -0.09 4.88 3.70
C SER A 73 -0.65 3.62 3.06
N PRO A 74 -0.46 2.44 3.68
CA PRO A 74 -1.03 1.20 3.20
C PRO A 74 -2.57 1.18 3.36
N MET A 75 -3.19 2.34 3.59
CA MET A 75 -4.62 2.48 3.74
C MET A 75 -5.25 2.56 2.36
N MET A 76 -6.05 1.55 2.03
CA MET A 76 -7.00 1.69 0.94
C MET A 76 -7.94 2.85 1.28
N GLU A 77 -8.21 3.71 0.29
CA GLU A 77 -9.23 4.75 0.43
C GLU A 77 -10.59 4.11 0.80
N ASN A 78 -11.53 4.88 1.35
CA ASN A 78 -12.86 4.33 1.56
C ASN A 78 -13.54 4.13 0.20
N VAL A 79 -14.25 3.01 0.05
CA VAL A 79 -14.97 2.72 -1.19
C VAL A 79 -16.04 3.79 -1.40
N PRO A 80 -16.16 4.39 -2.59
CA PRO A 80 -17.22 5.36 -2.85
C PRO A 80 -18.60 4.69 -2.74
N TYR A 81 -19.52 5.37 -2.06
CA TYR A 81 -20.88 4.87 -1.83
C TYR A 81 -21.64 4.65 -3.15
N GLY A 82 -22.41 3.55 -3.23
CA GLY A 82 -23.34 3.29 -4.35
C GLY A 82 -22.78 2.51 -5.54
N MET A 83 -21.54 2.01 -5.49
CA MET A 83 -21.02 1.10 -6.54
C MET A 83 -21.64 -0.29 -6.45
N GLY A 84 -21.91 -0.90 -7.62
CA GLY A 84 -22.23 -2.32 -7.71
C GLY A 84 -21.01 -3.20 -7.42
N ASP A 85 -21.21 -4.45 -7.01
CA ASP A 85 -20.14 -5.36 -6.56
C ASP A 85 -19.00 -5.53 -7.58
N ALA A 86 -19.34 -5.59 -8.88
CA ALA A 86 -18.35 -5.69 -9.96
C ALA A 86 -17.48 -4.43 -10.08
N GLU A 87 -18.07 -3.25 -9.93
CA GLU A 87 -17.34 -1.98 -9.95
C GLU A 87 -16.47 -1.83 -8.71
N LYS A 88 -17.00 -2.26 -7.56
CA LYS A 88 -16.31 -2.32 -6.28
C LYS A 88 -15.06 -3.22 -6.36
N SER A 89 -15.20 -4.40 -6.96
CA SER A 89 -14.09 -5.33 -7.19
C SER A 89 -12.99 -4.71 -8.05
N ASN A 90 -13.38 -4.06 -9.16
CA ASN A 90 -12.44 -3.35 -10.03
C ASN A 90 -11.76 -2.16 -9.35
N TRP A 91 -12.47 -1.45 -8.49
CA TRP A 91 -11.92 -0.38 -7.68
C TRP A 91 -10.84 -0.90 -6.73
N PHE A 92 -11.11 -1.98 -5.99
CA PHE A 92 -10.13 -2.62 -5.10
C PHE A 92 -8.89 -3.11 -5.87
N ARG A 93 -9.06 -3.71 -7.05
CA ARG A 93 -7.95 -4.10 -7.93
C ARG A 93 -7.07 -2.90 -8.28
N ASN A 94 -7.69 -1.78 -8.66
CA ASN A 94 -6.97 -0.57 -9.05
C ASN A 94 -6.25 0.07 -7.87
N GLN A 95 -6.84 0.04 -6.67
CA GLN A 95 -6.18 0.53 -5.47
C GLN A 95 -5.01 -0.37 -5.07
N PHE A 96 -5.18 -1.69 -5.11
CA PHE A 96 -4.10 -2.64 -4.83
C PHE A 96 -2.89 -2.41 -5.74
N LYS A 97 -3.11 -2.16 -7.03
CA LYS A 97 -2.04 -1.85 -8.00
C LYS A 97 -1.19 -0.63 -7.64
N LYS A 98 -1.73 0.32 -6.87
CA LYS A 98 -0.98 1.49 -6.39
C LYS A 98 -0.08 1.17 -5.19
N THR A 99 -0.35 0.08 -4.48
CA THR A 99 0.36 -0.28 -3.25
C THR A 99 1.77 -0.84 -3.54
N HIS A 100 2.65 -0.77 -2.53
CA HIS A 100 3.96 -1.43 -2.59
C HIS A 100 3.85 -2.96 -2.67
N LEU A 101 2.79 -3.55 -2.09
CA LEU A 101 2.56 -4.98 -2.11
C LEU A 101 2.39 -5.51 -3.53
N TYR A 102 1.70 -4.78 -4.41
CA TYR A 102 1.59 -5.16 -5.82
C TYR A 102 2.95 -5.28 -6.52
N LYS A 103 3.89 -4.36 -6.22
CA LYS A 103 5.25 -4.42 -6.76
C LYS A 103 6.01 -5.66 -6.25
N THR A 104 5.73 -6.10 -5.02
CA THR A 104 6.32 -7.30 -4.42
C THR A 104 5.73 -8.57 -5.04
N ILE A 105 4.40 -8.65 -5.18
CA ILE A 105 3.71 -9.81 -5.77
C ILE A 105 4.15 -10.02 -7.21
N LYS A 106 4.25 -8.95 -8.00
CA LYS A 106 4.73 -9.01 -9.39
C LYS A 106 6.17 -9.54 -9.52
N LYS A 107 6.98 -9.47 -8.46
CA LYS A 107 8.33 -10.06 -8.42
C LYS A 107 8.33 -11.51 -7.95
N GLN A 108 7.32 -11.92 -7.18
CA GLN A 108 7.24 -13.23 -6.55
C GLN A 108 6.54 -14.28 -7.42
N PHE A 109 5.56 -13.86 -8.23
CA PHE A 109 4.67 -14.73 -8.98
C PHE A 109 4.67 -14.42 -10.48
N GLU A 110 4.23 -15.39 -11.28
CA GLU A 110 4.11 -15.23 -12.73
C GLU A 110 2.93 -14.33 -13.11
N SER A 111 2.91 -13.80 -14.35
CA SER A 111 1.88 -12.85 -14.77
C SER A 111 0.46 -13.42 -14.65
N GLU A 112 0.28 -14.69 -15.00
CA GLU A 112 -1.03 -15.37 -14.93
C GLU A 112 -1.50 -15.52 -13.48
N GLU A 113 -0.59 -15.89 -12.57
CA GLU A 113 -0.88 -16.03 -11.13
C GLU A 113 -1.22 -14.68 -10.50
N VAL A 114 -0.54 -13.61 -10.93
CA VAL A 114 -0.81 -12.24 -10.48
C VAL A 114 -2.22 -11.80 -10.91
N ASP A 115 -2.65 -12.15 -12.11
CA ASP A 115 -3.99 -11.81 -12.59
C ASP A 115 -5.07 -12.54 -11.77
N VAL A 116 -4.91 -13.85 -11.53
CA VAL A 116 -5.81 -14.62 -10.65
C VAL A 116 -5.83 -14.03 -9.24
N TYR A 117 -4.67 -13.67 -8.68
CA TYR A 117 -4.58 -13.01 -7.39
C TYR A 117 -5.39 -11.72 -7.35
N LEU A 118 -5.25 -10.86 -8.36
CA LEU A 118 -5.98 -9.59 -8.42
C LEU A 118 -7.49 -9.83 -8.51
N GLU A 119 -7.91 -10.85 -9.25
CA GLU A 119 -9.32 -11.21 -9.34
C GLU A 119 -9.91 -11.63 -8.01
N ASP A 120 -9.24 -12.58 -7.34
CA ASP A 120 -9.63 -13.08 -6.03
C ASP A 120 -9.56 -11.98 -4.95
N PHE A 121 -8.54 -11.12 -5.00
CA PHE A 121 -8.40 -9.99 -4.08
C PHE A 121 -9.60 -9.05 -4.16
N GLY A 122 -9.98 -8.64 -5.38
CA GLY A 122 -11.13 -7.77 -5.58
C GLY A 122 -12.43 -8.39 -5.06
N LEU A 123 -12.66 -9.68 -5.34
CA LEU A 123 -13.86 -10.40 -4.88
C LEU A 123 -13.90 -10.57 -3.36
N LEU A 124 -12.77 -10.90 -2.74
CA LEU A 124 -12.69 -11.10 -1.30
C LEU A 124 -12.91 -9.78 -0.57
N CYS A 125 -12.29 -8.68 -1.03
CA CYS A 125 -12.46 -7.36 -0.44
C CYS A 125 -13.89 -6.83 -0.56
N CYS A 126 -14.67 -7.22 -1.58
CA CYS A 126 -16.09 -6.85 -1.67
C CYS A 126 -16.94 -7.34 -0.50
N GLN A 127 -16.53 -8.43 0.18
CA GLN A 127 -17.23 -8.99 1.34
C GLN A 127 -17.03 -8.15 2.61
N PHE A 128 -16.15 -7.15 2.57
CA PHE A 128 -15.85 -6.27 3.68
C PHE A 128 -16.49 -4.90 3.42
N GLU A 129 -17.24 -4.40 4.40
CA GLU A 129 -17.78 -3.03 4.35
C GLU A 129 -16.66 -2.01 4.59
N ASP A 130 -15.79 -2.33 5.54
CA ASP A 130 -14.56 -1.63 5.88
C ASP A 130 -13.40 -2.64 6.00
N ILE A 131 -12.22 -2.28 5.49
CA ILE A 131 -11.02 -3.12 5.59
C ILE A 131 -9.98 -2.36 6.37
N VAL A 132 -9.62 -2.88 7.54
CA VAL A 132 -8.51 -2.35 8.35
C VAL A 132 -7.19 -2.95 7.86
N ILE A 133 -6.08 -2.26 8.12
CA ILE A 133 -4.73 -2.66 7.68
C ILE A 133 -4.40 -4.11 8.08
N SER A 134 -4.77 -4.53 9.30
CA SER A 134 -4.55 -5.91 9.77
C SER A 134 -5.29 -6.93 8.92
N GLU A 135 -6.58 -6.69 8.63
CA GLU A 135 -7.39 -7.55 7.77
C GLU A 135 -6.84 -7.56 6.33
N PHE A 136 -6.40 -6.41 5.81
CA PHE A 136 -5.76 -6.29 4.50
C PHE A 136 -4.50 -7.14 4.39
N MET A 137 -3.63 -7.11 5.41
CA MET A 137 -2.41 -7.94 5.44
C MET A 137 -2.75 -9.43 5.56
N GLN A 138 -3.75 -9.79 6.38
CA GLN A 138 -4.22 -11.17 6.48
C GLN A 138 -4.84 -11.68 5.18
N ILE A 139 -5.57 -10.84 4.45
CA ILE A 139 -6.10 -11.14 3.11
C ILE A 139 -4.95 -11.41 2.13
N ASP A 140 -3.93 -10.56 2.12
CA ASP A 140 -2.74 -10.74 1.27
C ASP A 140 -2.04 -12.07 1.57
N ASP A 141 -1.79 -12.38 2.84
CA ASP A 141 -1.17 -13.64 3.26
C ASP A 141 -2.05 -14.85 2.89
N PHE A 142 -3.37 -14.75 3.07
CA PHE A 142 -4.32 -15.80 2.69
C PHE A 142 -4.25 -16.12 1.19
N LEU A 143 -4.24 -15.10 0.34
CA LEU A 143 -4.20 -15.25 -1.12
C LEU A 143 -2.84 -15.78 -1.60
N LYS A 144 -1.73 -15.33 -1.01
CA LYS A 144 -0.40 -15.90 -1.28
C LYS A 144 -0.35 -17.39 -0.98
N HIS A 145 -0.91 -17.82 0.15
CA HIS A 145 -0.99 -19.24 0.48
C HIS A 145 -1.85 -20.03 -0.51
N ARG A 146 -2.93 -19.44 -1.03
CA ARG A 146 -3.73 -20.07 -2.09
C ARG A 146 -2.90 -20.33 -3.36
N LEU A 147 -2.16 -19.32 -3.85
CA LEU A 147 -1.28 -19.49 -5.01
C LEU A 147 -0.22 -20.58 -4.77
N LEU A 148 0.41 -20.57 -3.59
CA LEU A 148 1.41 -21.59 -3.23
C LEU A 148 0.83 -23.01 -3.21
N ILE A 149 -0.41 -23.18 -2.76
CA ILE A 149 -1.13 -24.46 -2.78
C ILE A 149 -1.38 -24.91 -4.22
N ASP A 150 -1.84 -24.02 -5.09
CA ASP A 150 -2.07 -24.34 -6.50
C ASP A 150 -0.77 -24.76 -7.19
N GLY A 151 0.34 -24.05 -6.93
CA GLY A 151 1.67 -24.45 -7.37
C GLY A 151 2.10 -25.84 -6.86
N GLN A 152 1.81 -26.18 -5.61
CA GLN A 152 2.07 -27.54 -5.09
C GLN A 152 1.22 -28.61 -5.80
N LEU A 153 -0.03 -28.31 -6.16
CA LEU A 153 -0.89 -29.24 -6.89
C LEU A 153 -0.38 -29.50 -8.31
N ILE A 154 0.11 -28.45 -8.99
CA ILE A 154 0.74 -28.57 -10.31
C ILE A 154 1.99 -29.45 -10.22
N LEU A 155 2.86 -29.18 -9.24
CA LEU A 155 4.07 -29.98 -9.02
C LEU A 155 3.75 -31.44 -8.70
N LYS A 156 2.78 -31.68 -7.82
CA LYS A 156 2.29 -33.02 -7.47
C LYS A 156 1.83 -33.79 -8.70
N ARG A 157 1.02 -33.15 -9.55
CA ARG A 157 0.54 -33.75 -10.81
C ARG A 157 1.70 -34.10 -11.74
N SER A 158 2.70 -33.22 -11.86
CA SER A 158 3.90 -33.45 -12.67
C SER A 158 4.69 -34.67 -12.19
N ILE A 159 4.93 -34.78 -10.87
CA ILE A 159 5.63 -35.93 -10.28
C ILE A 159 4.82 -37.22 -10.47
N GLN A 160 3.50 -37.17 -10.27
CA GLN A 160 2.61 -38.31 -10.48
C GLN A 160 2.66 -38.82 -11.92
N LYS A 161 2.72 -37.91 -12.90
CA LYS A 161 2.90 -38.28 -14.31
C LYS A 161 4.23 -39.00 -14.52
N GLN A 162 5.33 -38.46 -14.01
CA GLN A 162 6.66 -39.10 -14.12
C GLN A 162 6.69 -40.49 -13.45
N VAL A 163 6.02 -40.65 -12.30
CA VAL A 163 5.87 -41.95 -11.64
C VAL A 163 5.12 -42.92 -12.55
N SER A 164 3.99 -42.48 -13.14
CA SER A 164 3.20 -43.30 -14.06
C SER A 164 4.01 -43.72 -15.30
N ASP A 165 4.78 -42.81 -15.89
CA ASP A 165 5.59 -43.08 -17.08
C ASP A 165 6.67 -44.16 -16.78
N ILE A 166 7.33 -44.06 -15.61
CA ILE A 166 8.32 -45.07 -15.18
C ILE A 166 7.65 -46.40 -14.87
N GLN A 167 6.47 -46.40 -14.23
CA GLN A 167 5.71 -47.61 -13.95
C GLN A 167 5.25 -48.31 -15.24
N GLU A 168 4.77 -47.56 -16.22
CA GLU A 168 4.39 -48.09 -17.53
C GLU A 168 5.60 -48.73 -18.22
N TRP A 169 6.77 -48.09 -18.14
CA TRP A 169 8.01 -48.67 -18.65
C TRP A 169 8.32 -50.03 -18.02
N PHE A 170 8.12 -50.20 -16.70
CA PHE A 170 8.31 -51.50 -16.02
C PHE A 170 7.31 -52.57 -16.47
N ILE A 171 6.08 -52.19 -16.80
CA ILE A 171 5.04 -53.10 -17.32
C ILE A 171 5.40 -53.56 -18.73
N LEU A 172 5.84 -52.62 -19.59
CA LEU A 172 6.23 -52.91 -20.98
C LEU A 172 7.54 -53.70 -21.08
N ASN A 173 8.42 -53.56 -20.08
CA ASN A 173 9.72 -54.23 -20.03
C ASN A 173 9.79 -55.17 -18.81
N PRO A 174 9.01 -56.26 -18.77
CA PRO A 174 9.04 -57.20 -17.65
C PRO A 174 10.42 -57.86 -17.52
N LYS A 175 10.74 -58.35 -16.32
CA LYS A 175 12.04 -58.99 -16.04
C LYS A 175 12.17 -60.31 -16.81
N ILE A 176 13.12 -60.39 -17.73
CA ILE A 176 13.39 -61.60 -18.51
C ILE A 176 14.50 -62.42 -17.82
N LYS A 177 14.32 -63.74 -17.72
CA LYS A 177 15.36 -64.65 -17.20
C LYS A 177 16.50 -64.74 -18.21
N GLY A 178 17.74 -64.47 -17.79
CA GLY A 178 18.91 -64.44 -18.66
C GLY A 178 19.25 -63.07 -19.25
N GLU A 179 18.70 -61.99 -18.69
CA GLU A 179 19.02 -60.61 -19.07
C GLU A 179 20.52 -60.29 -18.97
N ASP A 180 20.98 -59.45 -19.89
CA ASP A 180 22.35 -58.93 -19.90
C ASP A 180 22.61 -58.03 -18.67
N LYS A 181 23.86 -57.97 -18.21
CA LYS A 181 24.23 -57.21 -17.00
C LYS A 181 23.91 -55.73 -17.12
N GLU A 182 24.04 -55.15 -18.31
CA GLU A 182 23.73 -53.75 -18.59
C GLU A 182 22.23 -53.46 -18.48
N ALA A 183 21.38 -54.37 -18.96
CA ALA A 183 19.92 -54.25 -18.85
C ALA A 183 19.47 -54.31 -17.38
N ILE A 184 20.10 -55.18 -16.58
CA ILE A 184 19.87 -55.27 -15.13
C ILE A 184 20.26 -53.96 -14.44
N GLN A 185 21.42 -53.39 -14.78
CA GLN A 185 21.88 -52.11 -14.22
C GLN A 185 20.92 -50.96 -14.59
N PHE A 186 20.51 -50.86 -15.85
CA PHE A 186 19.56 -49.85 -16.29
C PHE A 186 18.24 -49.94 -15.51
N ARG A 187 17.72 -51.16 -15.33
CA ARG A 187 16.51 -51.41 -14.53
C ARG A 187 16.68 -50.97 -13.07
N HIS A 188 17.84 -51.20 -12.47
CA HIS A 188 18.13 -50.71 -11.12
C HIS A 188 18.15 -49.17 -11.04
N VAL A 189 18.67 -48.50 -12.06
CA VAL A 189 18.63 -47.03 -12.15
C VAL A 189 17.17 -46.55 -12.24
N GLN A 190 16.34 -47.17 -13.06
CA GLN A 190 14.92 -46.84 -13.17
C GLN A 190 14.17 -47.06 -11.84
N GLN A 191 14.48 -48.14 -11.13
CA GLN A 191 13.91 -48.40 -9.80
C GLN A 191 14.33 -47.31 -8.80
N GLY A 192 15.60 -46.91 -8.80
CA GLY A 192 16.09 -45.83 -7.96
C GLY A 192 15.42 -44.49 -8.27
N GLN A 193 15.18 -44.18 -9.54
CA GLN A 193 14.42 -43.00 -9.95
C GLN A 193 12.98 -43.06 -9.44
N LEU A 194 12.30 -44.20 -9.58
CA LEU A 194 10.94 -44.39 -9.07
C LEU A 194 10.86 -44.16 -7.56
N ASP A 195 11.78 -44.77 -6.80
CA ASP A 195 11.85 -44.62 -5.34
C ASP A 195 12.12 -43.16 -4.93
N HIS A 196 12.98 -42.46 -5.67
CA HIS A 196 13.23 -41.03 -5.44
C HIS A 196 11.98 -40.19 -5.71
N ARG A 197 11.25 -40.44 -6.81
CA ARG A 197 10.01 -39.74 -7.12
C ARG A 197 8.91 -39.99 -6.09
N TYR A 198 8.82 -41.18 -5.51
CA TYR A 198 7.90 -41.42 -4.39
C TYR A 198 8.26 -40.62 -3.14
N LYS A 199 9.56 -40.46 -2.84
CA LYS A 199 10.01 -39.60 -1.75
C LYS A 199 9.65 -38.14 -2.02
N ASP A 200 9.90 -37.64 -3.23
CA ASP A 200 9.54 -36.28 -3.64
C ASP A 200 8.02 -36.05 -3.51
N LEU A 201 7.21 -37.02 -3.96
CA LEU A 201 5.75 -36.96 -3.85
C LEU A 201 5.28 -36.88 -2.39
N LYS A 202 5.93 -37.62 -1.49
CA LYS A 202 5.65 -37.55 -0.05
C LYS A 202 5.97 -36.16 0.49
N VAL A 203 7.14 -35.60 0.17
CA VAL A 203 7.53 -34.26 0.61
C VAL A 203 6.55 -33.19 0.10
N VAL A 204 6.11 -33.29 -1.15
CA VAL A 204 5.12 -32.37 -1.72
C VAL A 204 3.77 -32.50 -1.01
N ASN A 205 3.32 -33.71 -0.67
CA ASN A 205 2.10 -33.91 0.11
C ASN A 205 2.21 -33.30 1.52
N ASP A 206 3.32 -33.56 2.22
CA ASP A 206 3.55 -33.04 3.57
C ASP A 206 3.55 -31.49 3.56
N ARG A 207 4.18 -30.88 2.54
CA ARG A 207 4.18 -29.43 2.34
C ARG A 207 2.81 -28.89 1.97
N TYR A 208 2.07 -29.59 1.12
CA TYR A 208 0.69 -29.22 0.76
C TYR A 208 -0.21 -29.21 2.00
N ASP A 209 -0.16 -30.25 2.83
CA ASP A 209 -0.96 -30.34 4.05
C ASP A 209 -0.59 -29.23 5.05
N ALA A 210 0.70 -28.89 5.15
CA ALA A 210 1.16 -27.77 5.97
C ALA A 210 0.62 -26.42 5.47
N LEU A 211 0.68 -26.15 4.16
CA LEU A 211 0.15 -24.92 3.56
C LEU A 211 -1.37 -24.80 3.73
N VAL A 212 -2.11 -25.91 3.59
CA VAL A 212 -3.57 -25.93 3.80
C VAL A 212 -3.92 -25.62 5.26
N LYS A 213 -3.17 -26.19 6.22
CA LYS A 213 -3.37 -25.91 7.65
C LYS A 213 -3.10 -24.45 7.99
N GLU A 214 -1.99 -23.87 7.52
CA GLU A 214 -1.68 -22.46 7.75
C GLU A 214 -2.71 -21.54 7.07
N ARG A 215 -3.15 -21.85 5.84
CA ARG A 215 -4.23 -21.11 5.19
C ARG A 215 -5.52 -21.11 6.01
N GLN A 216 -5.91 -22.27 6.56
CA GLN A 216 -7.11 -22.37 7.40
C GLN A 216 -6.96 -21.57 8.69
N LYS A 217 -5.76 -21.56 9.28
CA LYS A 217 -5.46 -20.78 10.49
C LYS A 217 -5.56 -19.28 10.22
N ILE A 218 -5.00 -18.79 9.10
CA ILE A 218 -5.11 -17.38 8.70
C ILE A 218 -6.59 -17.02 8.48
N TYR A 219 -7.34 -17.86 7.78
CA TYR A 219 -8.77 -17.63 7.54
C TYR A 219 -9.59 -17.55 8.84
N ASN A 220 -9.36 -18.49 9.75
CA ASN A 220 -10.03 -18.50 11.06
C ASN A 220 -9.63 -17.27 11.90
N SER A 221 -8.36 -16.87 11.83
CA SER A 221 -7.87 -15.66 12.51
C SER A 221 -8.54 -14.40 11.95
N LEU A 222 -8.65 -14.29 10.61
CA LEU A 222 -9.32 -13.17 9.95
C LEU A 222 -10.79 -13.08 10.35
N ALA A 223 -11.49 -14.21 10.37
CA ALA A 223 -12.89 -14.27 10.82
C ALA A 223 -13.04 -13.90 12.31
N ALA A 224 -12.12 -14.35 13.17
CA ALA A 224 -12.11 -14.02 14.59
C ALA A 224 -11.84 -12.53 14.82
N THR A 225 -10.80 -11.95 14.21
CA THR A 225 -10.48 -10.52 14.30
C THR A 225 -11.67 -9.67 13.85
N ARG A 226 -12.35 -10.07 12.77
CA ARG A 226 -13.54 -9.36 12.30
C ARG A 226 -14.70 -9.47 13.30
N LYS A 227 -14.93 -10.64 13.87
CA LYS A 227 -15.98 -10.85 14.88
C LYS A 227 -15.72 -10.00 16.12
N ASP A 228 -14.48 -9.96 16.61
CA ASP A 228 -14.10 -9.18 17.80
C ASP A 228 -14.31 -7.68 17.54
N ARG A 229 -13.92 -7.19 16.37
CA ARG A 229 -14.16 -5.79 15.98
C ARG A 229 -15.65 -5.46 15.87
N LEU A 230 -16.44 -6.34 15.24
CA LEU A 230 -17.90 -6.15 15.15
C LEU A 230 -18.55 -6.16 16.53
N ALA A 231 -18.09 -7.01 17.45
CA ALA A 231 -18.56 -7.05 18.83
C ALA A 231 -18.20 -5.77 19.59
N GLU A 232 -17.00 -5.23 19.41
CA GLU A 232 -16.58 -3.94 20.00
C GLU A 232 -17.44 -2.78 19.48
N LEU A 233 -17.70 -2.74 18.17
CA LEU A 233 -18.58 -1.76 17.54
C LEU A 233 -20.04 -1.91 17.98
N GLN A 234 -20.52 -3.12 18.27
CA GLN A 234 -21.87 -3.36 18.80
C GLN A 234 -21.98 -2.96 20.27
N GLY A 235 -21.02 -3.34 21.12
CA GLY A 235 -21.03 -2.97 22.55
C GLY A 235 -21.00 -1.47 22.80
N GLY A 236 -20.31 -0.71 21.93
CA GLY A 236 -20.34 0.77 21.97
C GLY A 236 -21.68 1.38 21.53
N LYS A 237 -22.44 0.69 20.66
CA LYS A 237 -23.77 1.14 20.23
C LYS A 237 -24.82 0.85 21.31
N ASP A 238 -24.78 -0.32 21.92
CA ASP A 238 -25.72 -0.69 22.98
C ASP A 238 -25.59 0.26 24.17
N THR A 239 -24.38 0.62 24.58
CA THR A 239 -24.17 1.60 25.67
C THR A 239 -24.70 3.01 25.33
N PHE A 240 -24.54 3.49 24.09
CA PHE A 240 -25.12 4.77 23.68
C PHE A 240 -26.66 4.71 23.60
N PHE A 241 -27.21 3.67 22.98
CA PHE A 241 -28.67 3.50 22.87
C PHE A 241 -29.32 3.27 24.24
N GLU A 242 -28.67 2.54 25.15
CA GLU A 242 -29.11 2.37 26.53
C GLU A 242 -29.07 3.69 27.29
N LEU A 243 -28.04 4.52 27.13
CA LEU A 243 -27.98 5.84 27.72
C LEU A 243 -29.13 6.74 27.21
N VAL A 244 -29.35 6.77 25.89
CA VAL A 244 -30.45 7.53 25.28
C VAL A 244 -31.80 7.02 25.77
N LYS A 245 -31.98 5.71 25.87
CA LYS A 245 -33.19 5.07 26.39
C LYS A 245 -33.41 5.40 27.87
N ALA A 246 -32.36 5.36 28.69
CA ALA A 246 -32.41 5.73 30.10
C ALA A 246 -32.83 7.20 30.29
N ILE A 247 -32.26 8.11 29.49
CA ILE A 247 -32.62 9.54 29.51
C ILE A 247 -34.05 9.79 29.00
N GLN A 248 -34.53 9.02 28.02
CA GLN A 248 -35.88 9.17 27.47
C GLN A 248 -36.96 8.63 28.41
N HIS A 249 -36.72 7.50 29.09
CA HIS A 249 -37.75 6.83 29.89
C HIS A 249 -37.70 7.14 31.39
N SER A 250 -36.57 7.65 31.92
CA SER A 250 -36.45 8.04 33.33
C SER A 250 -36.26 9.55 33.47
N GLU A 251 -37.24 10.21 34.08
CA GLU A 251 -37.19 11.64 34.39
C GLU A 251 -36.15 11.96 35.47
N GLU A 252 -35.89 11.01 36.37
CA GLU A 252 -34.91 11.13 37.45
C GLU A 252 -33.47 11.09 36.91
N GLU A 253 -33.17 10.17 35.99
CA GLU A 253 -31.89 10.11 35.28
C GLU A 253 -31.67 11.36 34.43
N ARG A 254 -32.72 11.85 33.74
CA ARG A 254 -32.66 13.09 32.96
C ARG A 254 -32.34 14.31 33.82
N SER A 255 -32.99 14.44 34.98
CA SER A 255 -32.74 15.54 35.92
C SER A 255 -31.33 15.48 36.51
N ARG A 256 -30.86 14.28 36.87
CA ARG A 256 -29.49 14.08 37.37
C ARG A 256 -28.43 14.45 36.33
N HIS A 257 -28.56 13.94 35.10
CA HIS A 257 -27.63 14.25 34.01
C HIS A 257 -27.72 15.71 33.56
N GLY A 258 -28.92 16.31 33.57
CA GLY A 258 -29.12 17.74 33.30
C GLY A 258 -28.40 18.62 34.33
N ARG A 259 -28.55 18.33 35.62
CA ARG A 259 -27.80 19.02 36.68
C ARG A 259 -26.29 18.89 36.50
N PHE A 260 -25.81 17.69 36.19
CA PHE A 260 -24.38 17.46 35.98
C PHE A 260 -23.84 18.24 34.78
N ALA A 261 -24.59 18.29 33.67
CA ALA A 261 -24.24 19.07 32.49
C ALA A 261 -24.20 20.58 32.78
N GLU A 262 -25.16 21.09 33.54
CA GLU A 262 -25.21 22.49 33.96
C GLU A 262 -24.05 22.85 34.91
N LEU A 263 -23.74 21.96 35.87
CA LEU A 263 -22.60 22.13 36.78
C LEU A 263 -21.26 22.12 36.02
N THR A 264 -21.12 21.23 35.04
CA THR A 264 -19.94 21.17 34.17
C THR A 264 -19.82 22.42 33.32
N LYS A 265 -20.93 22.96 32.82
CA LYS A 265 -20.97 24.21 32.07
C LYS A 265 -20.54 25.39 32.94
N LEU A 266 -21.09 25.53 34.15
CA LEU A 266 -20.72 26.58 35.09
C LEU A 266 -19.24 26.50 35.48
N ALA A 267 -18.74 25.30 35.81
CA ALA A 267 -17.32 25.09 36.11
C ALA A 267 -16.42 25.43 34.90
N SER A 268 -16.86 25.10 33.68
CA SER A 268 -16.13 25.45 32.45
C SER A 268 -16.12 26.95 32.19
N GLU A 269 -17.21 27.66 32.50
CA GLU A 269 -17.29 29.12 32.37
C GLU A 269 -16.41 29.83 33.40
N GLU A 270 -16.35 29.32 34.63
CA GLU A 270 -15.47 29.83 35.69
C GLU A 270 -13.99 29.65 35.33
N ILE A 271 -13.58 28.44 34.92
CA ILE A 271 -12.21 28.16 34.47
C ILE A 271 -11.85 28.99 33.22
N LYS A 272 -12.79 29.15 32.28
CA LYS A 272 -12.58 30.04 31.13
C LYS A 272 -12.36 31.48 31.58
N GLY A 273 -13.13 31.97 32.55
CA GLY A 273 -12.93 33.29 33.14
C GLY A 273 -11.57 33.44 33.82
N GLU A 274 -11.08 32.42 34.51
CA GLU A 274 -9.74 32.40 35.09
C GLU A 274 -8.63 32.40 34.04
N PHE A 275 -8.77 31.61 32.98
CA PHE A 275 -7.78 31.53 31.90
C PHE A 275 -7.79 32.72 30.94
N ARG A 276 -8.84 33.56 30.99
CA ARG A 276 -8.89 34.87 30.31
C ARG A 276 -8.22 35.99 31.13
N LYS A 277 -7.88 35.77 32.40
CA LYS A 277 -7.13 36.76 33.19
C LYS A 277 -5.66 36.77 32.78
N HIS A 278 -5.02 37.92 32.91
CA HIS A 278 -3.60 38.08 32.66
C HIS A 278 -2.79 37.32 33.72
N VAL A 279 -2.02 36.33 33.27
CA VAL A 279 -1.09 35.57 34.10
C VAL A 279 0.34 35.96 33.72
N GLU A 280 1.21 36.13 34.71
CA GLU A 280 2.64 36.36 34.47
C GLU A 280 3.30 35.04 34.10
N PHE A 281 3.82 34.97 32.87
CA PHE A 281 4.61 33.85 32.39
C PHE A 281 6.06 33.94 32.90
N PRO A 282 6.81 32.82 32.92
CA PRO A 282 8.18 32.78 33.45
C PRO A 282 9.19 33.68 32.73
N ASP A 283 8.84 34.16 31.53
CA ASP A 283 9.61 35.11 30.72
C ASP A 283 9.31 36.58 31.08
N GLY A 284 8.41 36.84 32.03
CA GLY A 284 7.98 38.16 32.46
C GLY A 284 6.87 38.76 31.59
N SER A 285 6.38 38.04 30.57
CA SER A 285 5.25 38.50 29.75
C SER A 285 3.92 38.32 30.50
N LYS A 286 3.02 39.30 30.39
CA LYS A 286 1.65 39.23 30.88
C LYS A 286 0.73 38.96 29.71
N SER A 287 0.15 37.77 29.66
CA SER A 287 -0.83 37.45 28.64
C SER A 287 -1.87 36.48 29.21
N PRO A 288 -3.10 36.49 28.69
CA PRO A 288 -4.09 35.48 29.04
C PRO A 288 -3.69 34.11 28.44
N VAL A 289 -4.11 33.03 29.09
CA VAL A 289 -3.80 31.65 28.68
C VAL A 289 -4.66 31.23 27.47
N ILE A 290 -5.89 31.75 27.38
CA ILE A 290 -6.79 31.58 26.24
C ILE A 290 -6.93 32.92 25.53
N MET A 291 -6.71 32.92 24.21
CA MET A 291 -6.94 34.07 23.33
C MET A 291 -8.12 33.76 22.39
N ASP A 292 -9.27 34.36 22.67
CA ASP A 292 -10.48 34.30 21.86
C ASP A 292 -11.08 35.70 21.64
N SER A 293 -12.18 35.81 20.87
CA SER A 293 -12.81 37.09 20.54
C SER A 293 -13.43 37.83 21.73
N GLU A 294 -13.51 37.20 22.90
CA GLU A 294 -14.05 37.78 24.14
C GLU A 294 -12.94 38.05 25.17
N THR A 295 -11.69 37.83 24.78
CA THR A 295 -10.53 38.10 25.64
C THR A 295 -10.26 39.60 25.60
N ASP A 296 -10.49 40.25 26.74
CA ASP A 296 -10.25 41.69 26.89
C ASP A 296 -8.74 41.93 26.98
N PHE A 297 -8.19 42.58 25.95
CA PHE A 297 -6.76 42.89 25.89
C PHE A 297 -6.38 44.07 26.78
N GLY A 298 -7.36 44.73 27.42
CA GLY A 298 -7.18 46.03 28.04
C GLY A 298 -6.96 47.05 26.93
N ASP A 299 -7.85 48.03 26.80
CA ASP A 299 -7.52 49.19 25.99
C ASP A 299 -6.21 49.80 26.54
N ASP A 300 -5.25 50.01 25.64
CA ASP A 300 -4.05 50.82 25.87
C ASP A 300 -4.48 52.27 26.13
N ASP A 301 -5.06 52.53 27.30
CA ASP A 301 -5.19 53.86 27.88
C ASP A 301 -4.02 54.03 28.86
N ASP A 302 -2.83 54.32 28.33
CA ASP A 302 -1.83 55.21 28.96
C ASP A 302 -0.66 55.50 27.98
N GLU A 303 -0.56 56.79 27.59
CA GLU A 303 0.50 57.54 26.85
C GLU A 303 0.49 57.64 25.31
#